data_AF-A2Y6J9-F1
#
_entry.id   AF-A2Y6J9-F1
#
_cell.length_a   1.000
_cell.length_b   1.000
_cell.length_c   1.000
_cell.angle_alpha   90.00
_cell.angle_beta   90.00
_cell.angle_gamma   90.00
#
_symmetry.space_group_name_H-M   'P 1'
#
loop_
_entity.id
_entity.type
_entity.pdbx_description
1 polymer ?
#
loop_
_entity_poly.entity_id
_entity_poly.type
_entity_poly.pdbx_seq_one_letter_code
_entity_poly.pdbx_strand_id
1 'polypeptide(L)'
;MGFSETQEELVLRSWQSMKKDSESIALKFFLRIFEIAPAAKQMFSFLRDSGDDVPLESHPKACESATQLRKTGDVKVREATLRRLGATHVKAGVADAHFEVVKTALLDTIKDAVPEMWSPEMKGAWEEAYDQLAAAIKEEMKKAA
;
A
#
# COMPACT_ATOMS: atom_id res chain seq x y z
N MET A 1 17.44 13.28 3.90
CA MET A 1 17.49 12.84 5.32
C MET A 1 17.14 11.36 5.31
N GLY A 2 17.84 10.53 6.07
CA GLY A 2 17.52 9.10 6.14
C GLY A 2 16.33 8.83 7.06
N PHE A 3 15.79 7.62 6.98
CA PHE A 3 14.81 7.11 7.93
C PHE A 3 15.46 6.96 9.30
N SER A 4 15.00 7.71 10.30
CA SER A 4 15.59 7.72 11.65
C SER A 4 15.13 6.54 12.50
N GLU A 5 15.90 6.18 13.52
CA GLU A 5 15.53 5.13 14.49
C GLU A 5 14.17 5.40 15.16
N THR A 6 13.88 6.67 15.47
CA THR A 6 12.58 7.09 16.03
C THR A 6 11.43 6.86 15.06
N GLN A 7 11.63 7.16 13.76
CA GLN A 7 10.61 6.90 12.73
C GLN A 7 10.42 5.40 12.53
N GLU A 8 11.50 4.61 12.50
CA GLU A 8 11.44 3.16 12.42
C GLU A 8 10.66 2.57 13.58
N GLU A 9 10.94 3.01 14.80
CA GLU A 9 10.22 2.56 15.98
C GLU A 9 8.71 2.88 15.92
N LEU A 10 8.34 4.08 15.48
CA LEU A 10 6.92 4.48 15.33
C LEU A 10 6.21 3.60 14.30
N VAL A 11 6.82 3.35 13.14
CA VAL A 11 6.27 2.48 12.09
C VAL A 11 6.14 1.04 12.60
N LEU A 12 7.18 0.49 13.23
CA LEU A 12 7.15 -0.87 13.75
C LEU A 12 6.10 -1.05 14.85
N ARG A 13 6.03 -0.14 15.83
CA ARG A 13 5.05 -0.22 16.94
C ARG A 13 3.62 -0.16 16.42
N SER A 14 3.33 0.81 15.54
CA SER A 14 1.99 0.93 14.94
C SER A 14 1.63 -0.26 14.06
N TRP A 15 2.59 -0.77 13.28
CA TRP A 15 2.41 -2.00 12.50
C TRP A 15 2.08 -3.21 13.38
N GLN A 16 2.75 -3.39 14.53
CA GLN A 16 2.44 -4.48 15.45
C GLN A 16 0.99 -4.42 15.97
N SER A 17 0.46 -3.21 16.19
CA SER A 17 -0.94 -3.04 16.59
C SER A 17 -1.92 -3.41 15.47
N MET A 18 -1.60 -3.10 14.22
CA MET A 18 -2.45 -3.38 13.06
C MET A 18 -2.37 -4.84 12.57
N LYS A 19 -1.26 -5.54 12.84
CA LYS A 19 -0.95 -6.84 12.22
C LYS A 19 -2.00 -7.93 12.45
N LYS A 20 -2.75 -7.88 13.56
CA LYS A 20 -3.82 -8.86 13.85
C LYS A 20 -5.02 -8.73 12.91
N ASP A 21 -5.34 -7.50 12.52
CA ASP A 21 -6.47 -7.15 11.65
C ASP A 21 -6.00 -6.77 10.24
N SER A 22 -4.78 -7.15 9.85
CA SER A 22 -4.13 -6.68 8.63
C SER A 22 -4.92 -6.96 7.36
N GLU A 23 -5.71 -8.04 7.33
CA GLU A 23 -6.56 -8.39 6.19
C GLU A 23 -7.71 -7.38 6.02
N SER A 24 -8.42 -7.08 7.11
CA SER A 24 -9.50 -6.08 7.13
C SER A 24 -8.96 -4.68 6.85
N ILE A 25 -7.81 -4.32 7.44
CA ILE A 25 -7.14 -3.04 7.21
C ILE A 25 -6.73 -2.89 5.75
N ALA A 26 -6.13 -3.93 5.17
CA ALA A 26 -5.72 -3.89 3.77
C ALA A 26 -6.92 -3.84 2.80
N LEU A 27 -8.04 -4.49 3.12
CA LEU A 27 -9.29 -4.33 2.37
C LEU A 27 -9.78 -2.88 2.40
N LYS A 28 -9.83 -2.25 3.59
CA LYS A 28 -10.17 -0.82 3.74
C LYS A 28 -9.22 0.09 2.96
N PHE A 29 -7.94 -0.25 2.91
CA PHE A 29 -6.95 0.47 2.13
C PHE A 29 -7.25 0.42 0.62
N PHE A 30 -7.54 -0.76 0.05
CA PHE A 30 -7.94 -0.84 -1.36
C PHE A 30 -9.26 -0.13 -1.64
N LEU A 31 -10.25 -0.24 -0.76
CA LEU A 31 -11.50 0.52 -0.88
C LEU A 31 -11.22 2.02 -0.99
N ARG A 32 -10.38 2.58 -0.11
CA ARG A 32 -10.00 4.01 -0.17
C ARG A 32 -9.27 4.39 -1.46
N ILE A 33 -8.40 3.54 -1.98
CA ILE A 33 -7.77 3.79 -3.30
C ILE A 33 -8.85 3.99 -4.36
N PHE A 34 -9.89 3.15 -4.36
CA PHE A 34 -10.97 3.23 -5.34
C PHE A 34 -11.97 4.36 -5.06
N GLU A 35 -12.12 4.80 -3.82
CA GLU A 35 -12.88 6.01 -3.48
C GLU A 35 -12.17 7.27 -3.97
N ILE A 36 -10.85 7.36 -3.77
CA ILE A 36 -10.03 8.51 -4.20
C ILE A 36 -9.86 8.51 -5.73
N ALA A 37 -9.61 7.36 -6.33
CA ALA A 37 -9.41 7.20 -7.77
C ALA A 37 -10.22 6.00 -8.32
N PRO A 38 -11.51 6.19 -8.62
CA PRO A 38 -12.37 5.12 -9.15
C PRO A 38 -11.83 4.46 -10.42
N ALA A 39 -11.11 5.23 -11.26
CA ALA A 39 -10.46 4.73 -12.47
C ALA A 39 -9.41 3.64 -12.18
N ALA A 40 -8.81 3.64 -10.98
CA ALA A 40 -7.84 2.61 -10.58
C ALA A 40 -8.47 1.21 -10.55
N LYS A 41 -9.80 1.07 -10.35
CA LYS A 41 -10.50 -0.22 -10.44
C LYS A 41 -10.19 -0.93 -11.78
N GLN A 42 -10.08 -0.20 -12.89
CA GLN A 42 -9.82 -0.77 -14.21
C GLN A 42 -8.42 -1.37 -14.36
N MET A 43 -7.47 -0.94 -13.54
CA MET A 43 -6.10 -1.47 -13.51
C MET A 43 -6.03 -2.86 -12.86
N PHE A 44 -7.01 -3.15 -11.99
CA PHE A 44 -7.18 -4.47 -11.40
C PHE A 44 -8.08 -5.30 -12.30
N SER A 45 -7.49 -6.12 -13.15
CA SER A 45 -8.21 -6.98 -14.11
C SER A 45 -9.42 -7.71 -13.52
N PHE A 46 -9.33 -8.15 -12.26
CA PHE A 46 -10.43 -8.84 -11.58
C PHE A 46 -11.61 -7.93 -11.20
N LEU A 47 -11.37 -6.64 -10.99
CA LEU A 47 -12.43 -5.66 -10.71
C LEU A 47 -13.09 -5.16 -11.98
N ARG A 48 -12.33 -5.07 -13.08
CA ARG A 48 -12.88 -4.73 -14.39
C ARG A 48 -14.02 -5.69 -14.80
N ASP A 49 -13.88 -6.97 -14.48
CA ASP A 49 -14.83 -8.01 -14.89
C ASP A 49 -15.99 -8.21 -13.87
N SER A 50 -15.93 -7.56 -12.69
CA SER A 50 -16.90 -7.75 -11.61
C SER A 50 -18.15 -6.83 -11.69
N GLY A 51 -18.18 -5.88 -12.62
CA GLY A 51 -19.21 -4.83 -12.64
C GLY A 51 -19.17 -3.93 -11.40
N ASP A 52 -19.92 -2.82 -11.39
CA ASP A 52 -19.95 -1.91 -10.23
C ASP A 52 -20.74 -2.46 -9.02
N ASP A 53 -21.45 -3.58 -9.19
CA ASP A 53 -22.43 -4.10 -8.21
C ASP A 53 -21.89 -5.11 -7.19
N VAL A 54 -20.66 -5.61 -7.35
CA VAL A 54 -20.10 -6.60 -6.40
C VAL A 54 -19.35 -5.89 -5.27
N PRO A 55 -19.75 -6.06 -4.00
CA PRO A 55 -18.99 -5.53 -2.87
C PRO A 55 -17.57 -6.08 -2.91
N LEU A 56 -16.58 -5.19 -3.01
CA LEU A 56 -15.15 -5.55 -3.07
C LEU A 56 -14.69 -6.42 -1.90
N GLU A 57 -15.38 -6.31 -0.76
CA GLU A 57 -15.18 -7.12 0.45
C GLU A 57 -15.43 -8.62 0.24
N SER A 58 -16.24 -8.97 -0.76
CA SER A 58 -16.55 -10.36 -1.11
C SER A 58 -15.56 -10.97 -2.11
N HIS A 59 -14.59 -10.19 -2.62
CA HIS A 59 -13.75 -10.64 -3.73
C HIS A 59 -12.45 -11.31 -3.22
N PRO A 60 -12.21 -12.61 -3.53
CA PRO A 60 -11.07 -13.36 -2.98
C PRO A 60 -9.71 -12.77 -3.36
N LYS A 61 -9.61 -12.05 -4.49
CA LYS A 61 -8.36 -11.38 -4.90
C LYS A 61 -8.09 -10.05 -4.20
N ALA A 62 -9.11 -9.36 -3.67
CA ALA A 62 -8.87 -8.23 -2.78
C ALA A 62 -8.23 -8.73 -1.48
N CYS A 63 -8.71 -9.87 -0.97
CA CYS A 63 -8.10 -10.60 0.13
C CYS A 63 -6.69 -11.12 -0.21
N GLU A 64 -6.42 -11.55 -1.44
CA GLU A 64 -5.07 -11.95 -1.88
C GLU A 64 -4.09 -10.76 -1.87
N SER A 65 -4.47 -9.61 -2.42
CA SER A 65 -3.66 -8.39 -2.37
C SER A 65 -3.44 -7.93 -0.93
N ALA A 66 -4.48 -8.00 -0.09
CA ALA A 66 -4.39 -7.77 1.34
C ALA A 66 -3.43 -8.75 2.04
N THR A 67 -3.47 -10.02 1.65
CA THR A 67 -2.57 -11.07 2.13
C THR A 67 -1.14 -10.81 1.68
N GLN A 68 -0.92 -10.28 0.47
CA GLN A 68 0.40 -9.89 -0.01
C GLN A 68 0.96 -8.73 0.81
N LEU A 69 0.14 -7.71 1.10
CA LEU A 69 0.51 -6.59 1.99
C LEU A 69 0.87 -7.08 3.40
N ARG A 70 0.12 -8.04 3.95
CA ARG A 70 0.45 -8.69 5.23
C ARG A 70 1.81 -9.39 5.19
N LYS A 71 2.14 -10.07 4.09
CA LYS A 71 3.37 -10.87 3.96
C LYS A 71 4.63 -10.04 3.81
N THR A 72 4.56 -8.80 3.33
CA THR A 72 5.73 -7.97 3.03
C THR A 72 6.26 -7.17 4.22
N GLY A 73 5.68 -7.31 5.43
CA GLY A 73 6.03 -6.56 6.64
C GLY A 73 7.42 -6.84 7.24
N ASP A 74 8.48 -6.84 6.42
CA ASP A 74 9.88 -7.03 6.80
C ASP A 74 10.79 -6.10 5.96
N VAL A 75 11.69 -5.40 6.67
CA VAL A 75 12.45 -4.19 6.26
C VAL A 75 13.59 -4.48 5.26
N LYS A 76 13.61 -5.68 4.66
CA LYS A 76 14.47 -5.97 3.50
C LYS A 76 13.63 -6.62 2.42
N VAL A 77 12.87 -5.78 1.69
CA VAL A 77 12.26 -6.23 0.43
C VAL A 77 13.39 -6.73 -0.45
N ARG A 78 13.47 -8.05 -0.64
CA ARG A 78 14.52 -8.68 -1.44
C ARG A 78 14.53 -8.02 -2.82
N GLU A 79 15.71 -7.74 -3.37
CA GLU A 79 15.82 -7.09 -4.69
C GLU A 79 15.00 -7.80 -5.77
N ALA A 80 14.94 -9.14 -5.73
CA ALA A 80 14.11 -9.93 -6.63
C ALA A 80 12.60 -9.63 -6.50
N THR A 81 12.13 -9.35 -5.28
CA THR A 81 10.75 -8.91 -5.02
C THR A 81 10.52 -7.51 -5.58
N LEU A 82 11.44 -6.56 -5.35
CA LEU A 82 11.34 -5.20 -5.90
C LEU A 82 11.31 -5.22 -7.44
N ARG A 83 12.19 -5.99 -8.09
CA ARG A 83 12.21 -6.18 -9.55
C ARG A 83 10.87 -6.70 -10.07
N ARG A 84 10.33 -7.73 -9.43
CA ARG A 84 9.01 -8.29 -9.80
C ARG A 84 7.89 -7.28 -9.61
N LEU A 85 7.92 -6.52 -8.51
CA LEU A 85 6.95 -5.47 -8.25
C LEU A 85 7.03 -4.38 -9.32
N GLY A 86 8.22 -3.85 -9.63
CA GLY A 86 8.43 -2.87 -10.68
C GLY A 86 7.87 -3.33 -12.03
N ALA A 87 8.23 -4.54 -12.48
CA ALA A 87 7.71 -5.10 -13.73
C ALA A 87 6.18 -5.29 -13.72
N THR A 88 5.60 -5.68 -12.58
CA THR A 88 4.14 -5.81 -12.44
C THR A 88 3.44 -4.46 -12.55
N HIS A 89 4.00 -3.42 -11.93
CA HIS A 89 3.46 -2.07 -11.96
C HIS A 89 3.56 -1.45 -13.36
N VAL A 90 4.67 -1.65 -14.07
CA VAL A 90 4.81 -1.25 -15.49
C VAL A 90 3.75 -1.96 -16.34
N LYS A 91 3.61 -3.28 -16.21
CA LYS A 91 2.62 -4.06 -16.97
C LYS A 91 1.18 -3.63 -16.69
N ALA A 92 0.89 -3.19 -15.46
CA ALA A 92 -0.43 -2.68 -15.07
C ALA A 92 -0.68 -1.23 -15.50
N GLY A 93 0.30 -0.54 -16.10
CA GLY A 93 0.17 0.87 -16.50
C GLY A 93 0.20 1.85 -15.32
N VAL A 94 0.85 1.46 -14.21
CA VAL A 94 1.01 2.35 -13.05
C VAL A 94 1.92 3.51 -13.42
N ALA A 95 1.55 4.69 -12.94
CA ALA A 95 2.18 5.97 -13.21
C ALA A 95 2.38 6.68 -11.87
N ASP A 96 3.24 7.70 -11.85
CA ASP A 96 3.60 8.40 -10.61
C ASP A 96 2.39 8.93 -9.84
N ALA A 97 1.35 9.43 -10.54
CA ALA A 97 0.12 9.92 -9.92
C ALA A 97 -0.62 8.84 -9.10
N HIS A 98 -0.52 7.57 -9.48
CA HIS A 98 -1.14 6.48 -8.71
C HIS A 98 -0.44 6.27 -7.36
N PHE A 99 0.86 6.54 -7.24
CA PHE A 99 1.56 6.46 -5.96
C PHE A 99 1.09 7.54 -4.98
N GLU A 100 0.70 8.73 -5.44
CA GLU A 100 0.16 9.77 -4.56
C GLU A 100 -1.22 9.40 -3.99
N VAL A 101 -2.07 8.78 -4.82
CA VAL A 101 -3.36 8.22 -4.39
C VAL A 101 -3.14 7.15 -3.33
N VAL A 102 -2.20 6.23 -3.59
CA VAL A 102 -1.87 5.14 -2.67
C VAL A 102 -1.32 5.69 -1.34
N LYS A 103 -0.48 6.72 -1.36
CA LYS A 103 0.04 7.38 -0.15
C LYS A 103 -1.10 7.90 0.71
N THR A 104 -2.03 8.62 0.10
CA THR A 104 -3.19 9.20 0.78
C THR A 104 -4.05 8.12 1.40
N ALA A 105 -4.43 7.10 0.60
CA ALA A 105 -5.23 5.97 1.07
C ALA A 105 -4.55 5.21 2.22
N LEU A 106 -3.23 5.02 2.16
CA LEU A 106 -2.46 4.34 3.18
C LEU A 106 -2.51 5.10 4.52
N LEU A 107 -2.17 6.38 4.50
CA LEU A 107 -2.12 7.21 5.70
C LEU A 107 -3.48 7.33 6.36
N ASP A 108 -4.54 7.54 5.57
CA ASP A 108 -5.90 7.60 6.08
C ASP A 108 -6.29 6.25 6.71
N THR A 109 -5.95 5.13 6.06
CA THR A 109 -6.24 3.79 6.60
C THR A 109 -5.54 3.53 7.93
N ILE A 110 -4.26 3.92 8.04
CA ILE A 110 -3.49 3.75 9.26
C ILE A 110 -4.07 4.63 10.37
N LYS A 111 -4.39 5.88 10.07
CA LYS A 111 -5.03 6.80 11.02
C LYS A 111 -6.29 6.20 11.64
N ASP A 112 -7.15 5.60 10.83
CA ASP A 112 -8.40 5.01 11.32
C ASP A 112 -8.20 3.64 12.01
N ALA A 113 -7.13 2.91 11.65
CA ALA A 113 -6.82 1.63 12.25
C ALA A 113 -6.21 1.77 13.66
N VAL A 114 -5.44 2.84 13.91
CA VAL A 114 -4.73 3.07 15.17
C VAL A 114 -4.85 4.53 15.64
N PRO A 115 -6.08 5.04 15.86
CA PRO A 115 -6.32 6.46 16.16
C PRO A 115 -5.60 6.93 17.44
N GLU A 116 -5.49 6.06 18.45
CA GLU A 116 -4.82 6.35 19.73
C GLU A 116 -3.30 6.56 19.60
N MET A 117 -2.68 6.01 18.54
CA MET A 117 -1.25 6.18 18.25
C MET A 117 -0.99 7.30 17.23
N TRP A 118 -2.02 7.78 16.54
CA TRP A 118 -1.86 8.70 15.42
C TRP A 118 -1.43 10.09 15.88
N SER A 119 -0.20 10.46 15.54
CA SER A 119 0.37 11.78 15.79
C SER A 119 1.01 12.37 14.52
N PRO A 120 1.31 13.69 14.48
CA PRO A 120 2.07 14.28 13.37
C PRO A 120 3.42 13.59 13.11
N GLU A 121 4.11 13.17 14.16
CA GLU A 121 5.39 12.44 14.08
C GLU A 121 5.19 11.05 13.47
N MET A 122 4.16 10.32 13.90
CA MET A 122 3.82 9.03 13.33
C MET A 122 3.40 9.14 11.86
N LYS A 123 2.60 10.15 11.51
CA LYS A 123 2.25 10.44 10.12
C LYS A 123 3.52 10.66 9.28
N GLY A 124 4.42 11.51 9.73
CA GLY A 124 5.68 11.79 9.04
C GLY A 124 6.58 10.54 8.91
N ALA A 125 6.56 9.65 9.90
CA ALA A 125 7.28 8.38 9.84
C ALA A 125 6.72 7.45 8.75
N TRP A 126 5.39 7.31 8.66
CA TRP A 126 4.76 6.51 7.61
C TRP A 126 4.88 7.14 6.22
N GLU A 127 4.85 8.47 6.12
CA GLU A 127 5.11 9.20 4.87
C GLU A 127 6.51 8.89 4.34
N GLU A 128 7.54 9.03 5.18
CA GLU A 128 8.93 8.75 4.79
C GLU A 128 9.13 7.26 4.41
N ALA A 129 8.58 6.34 5.21
CA ALA A 129 8.66 4.91 4.92
C ALA A 129 7.99 4.55 3.57
N TYR A 130 6.82 5.14 3.30
CA TYR A 130 6.14 4.98 2.03
C TYR A 130 6.94 5.56 0.87
N ASP A 131 7.45 6.78 1.01
CA ASP A 131 8.18 7.47 -0.05
C ASP A 131 9.45 6.72 -0.46
N GLN A 132 10.18 6.15 0.50
CA GLN A 132 11.33 5.31 0.21
C GLN A 132 10.96 4.02 -0.53
N LEU A 133 9.86 3.36 -0.13
CA LEU A 133 9.36 2.17 -0.81
C LEU A 133 8.88 2.51 -2.24
N ALA A 134 8.13 3.59 -2.39
CA ALA A 134 7.65 4.08 -3.67
C ALA A 134 8.83 4.43 -4.61
N ALA A 135 9.86 5.11 -4.11
CA ALA A 135 11.07 5.40 -4.87
C ALA A 135 11.77 4.12 -5.34
N ALA A 136 11.92 3.12 -4.46
CA ALA A 136 12.51 1.83 -4.82
C ALA A 136 11.71 1.09 -5.90
N ILE A 137 10.38 1.09 -5.82
CA ILE A 137 9.52 0.48 -6.84
C ILE A 137 9.62 1.27 -8.15
N LYS A 138 9.57 2.60 -8.12
CA LYS A 138 9.70 3.47 -9.31
C LYS A 138 11.04 3.27 -10.02
N GLU A 139 12.14 3.09 -9.28
CA GLU A 139 13.44 2.75 -9.87
C GLU A 139 13.41 1.39 -10.58
N GLU A 140 12.75 0.38 -10.01
CA GLU A 140 12.58 -0.91 -10.70
C GLU A 140 11.60 -0.82 -11.88
N MET A 141 10.60 0.08 -11.84
CA MET A 141 9.73 0.36 -12.99
C MET A 141 10.53 0.95 -14.15
N LYS A 142 11.40 1.93 -13.89
CA LYS A 142 12.28 2.54 -14.91
C LYS A 142 13.20 1.52 -15.56
N LYS A 143 13.69 0.53 -14.81
CA LYS A 143 14.55 -0.56 -15.33
C LYS A 143 13.80 -1.60 -16.16
N ALA A 144 12.48 -1.70 -15.98
CA ALA A 144 11.63 -2.69 -16.64
C ALA A 144 10.85 -2.14 -17.85
N ALA A 145 10.84 -0.82 -18.05
CA ALA A 145 10.27 -0.13 -19.20
C ALA A 145 11.22 -0.16 -20.40
#